data_AF-A0A975Y076-F1
#
_entry.id   AF-A0A975Y076-F1
#
_cell.length_a   1.000
_cell.length_b   1.000
_cell.length_c   1.000
_cell.angle_alpha   90.00
_cell.angle_beta   90.00
_cell.angle_gamma   90.00
#
_symmetry.space_group_name_H-M   'P 1'
#
loop_
_entity.id
_entity.type
_entity.pdbx_description
1 polymer ?
#
loop_
_entity_poly.entity_id
_entity_poly.type
_entity_poly.pdbx_seq_one_letter_code
_entity_poly.pdbx_strand_id
1 'polypeptide(L)'
;MAGGSAPPPPLPPRPPGRPHPRDLLALLAGHVGEQGAAGLCADLLAADDPHDHAATVLFLGGPAGRSLLEDGTSWKEWWARVWAARGLLYVWDDAAGPVVLDRLDDDAWRVAEMCLKVSVRRELPCGDAAARLAAHDLPRVRATAARALGTCGDSEHVAAVRRLLEDPDADVRTAAARAQDRLAQRLDL
;
A
#
# COMPACT_ATOMS: atom_id res chain seq x y z
N MET A 1 23.57 28.37 12.97
CA MET A 1 22.93 27.86 14.20
C MET A 1 22.07 26.68 13.78
N ALA A 2 22.57 25.46 13.94
CA ALA A 2 21.80 24.26 13.63
C ALA A 2 20.73 24.13 14.72
N GLY A 3 19.46 24.36 14.35
CA GLY A 3 18.34 24.06 15.21
C GLY A 3 18.30 22.56 15.42
N GLY A 4 18.83 22.10 16.54
CA GLY A 4 18.68 20.71 16.98
C GLY A 4 17.20 20.50 17.26
N SER A 5 16.47 19.97 16.27
CA SER A 5 15.12 19.47 16.50
C SER A 5 15.22 18.39 17.57
N ALA A 6 14.39 18.49 18.61
CA ALA A 6 14.33 17.46 19.64
C ALA A 6 14.07 16.09 18.95
N PRO A 7 14.69 14.99 19.42
CA PRO A 7 14.40 13.68 18.86
C PRO A 7 12.89 13.43 18.95
N PRO A 8 12.28 12.83 17.91
CA PRO A 8 10.85 12.58 17.90
C PRO A 8 10.47 11.74 19.13
N PRO A 9 9.27 11.97 19.71
CA PRO A 9 8.84 11.20 20.86
C PRO A 9 8.83 9.70 20.54
N PRO A 10 9.16 8.82 21.51
CA PRO A 10 9.13 7.38 21.29
C PRO A 10 7.70 6.93 20.93
N LEU A 11 7.59 5.94 20.05
CA LEU A 11 6.28 5.40 19.65
C LEU A 11 5.53 4.80 20.85
N PRO A 12 4.18 4.81 20.83
CA PRO A 12 3.41 4.21 21.91
C PRO A 12 3.68 2.70 22.00
N PRO A 13 3.50 2.08 23.18
CA PRO A 13 3.64 0.64 23.30
C PRO A 13 2.63 -0.06 22.39
N ARG A 14 3.11 -1.05 21.66
CA ARG A 14 2.25 -1.85 20.79
C ARG A 14 1.26 -2.68 21.65
N PRO A 15 -0.06 -2.67 21.34
CA PRO A 15 -1.02 -3.52 22.02
C PRO A 15 -0.66 -5.02 21.93
N PRO A 16 -0.98 -5.83 22.96
CA PRO A 16 -0.72 -7.27 22.94
C PRO A 16 -1.55 -7.97 21.84
N GLY A 17 -1.10 -9.16 21.43
CA GLY A 17 -1.79 -9.98 20.43
C GLY A 17 -1.67 -9.45 18.99
N ARG A 18 -2.69 -9.73 18.16
CA ARG A 18 -2.76 -9.37 16.74
C ARG A 18 -3.86 -8.32 16.49
N PRO A 19 -3.70 -7.07 16.98
CA PRO A 19 -4.66 -6.00 16.73
C PRO A 19 -4.85 -5.80 15.23
N HIS A 20 -6.07 -5.45 14.84
CA HIS A 20 -6.35 -5.11 13.46
C HIS A 20 -5.53 -3.85 13.08
N PRO A 21 -4.94 -3.78 11.88
CA PRO A 21 -4.10 -2.64 11.48
C PRO A 21 -4.79 -1.27 11.65
N ARG A 22 -6.11 -1.17 11.42
CA ARG A 22 -6.88 0.05 11.68
C ARG A 22 -6.72 0.56 13.11
N ASP A 23 -6.89 -0.31 14.09
CA ASP A 23 -6.88 0.08 15.51
C ASP A 23 -5.45 0.43 15.95
N LEU A 24 -4.47 -0.31 15.41
CA LEU A 24 -3.05 -0.05 15.62
C LEU A 24 -2.63 1.33 15.09
N LEU A 25 -3.08 1.69 13.89
CA LEU A 25 -2.77 2.99 13.28
C LEU A 25 -3.57 4.12 13.94
N ALA A 26 -4.80 3.88 14.39
CA ALA A 26 -5.56 4.84 15.19
C ALA A 26 -4.87 5.16 16.53
N LEU A 27 -4.29 4.16 17.19
CA LEU A 27 -3.47 4.36 18.40
C LEU A 27 -2.23 5.21 18.10
N LEU A 28 -1.53 4.91 17.00
CA LEU A 28 -0.34 5.66 16.58
C LEU A 28 -0.71 7.12 16.30
N ALA A 29 -1.76 7.36 15.51
CA ALA A 29 -2.26 8.69 15.21
C ALA A 29 -2.70 9.46 16.47
N GLY A 30 -3.28 8.76 17.47
CA GLY A 30 -3.59 9.35 18.76
C GLY A 30 -2.36 9.82 19.55
N HIS A 31 -1.18 9.25 19.29
CA HIS A 31 0.07 9.61 19.96
C HIS A 31 0.88 10.67 19.21
N VAL A 32 1.04 10.53 17.89
CA VAL A 32 1.91 11.40 17.07
C VAL A 32 1.15 12.31 16.10
N GLY A 33 -0.19 12.29 16.13
CA GLY A 33 -1.04 12.93 15.14
C GLY A 33 -1.19 12.11 13.87
N GLU A 34 -2.29 12.34 13.13
CA GLU A 34 -2.58 11.69 11.84
C GLU A 34 -1.42 11.85 10.83
N GLN A 35 -0.95 13.10 10.66
CA GLN A 35 0.14 13.42 9.75
C GLN A 35 1.47 12.77 10.16
N GLY A 36 1.77 12.76 11.47
CA GLY A 36 2.97 12.10 11.99
C GLY A 36 2.93 10.59 11.79
N ALA A 37 1.77 9.96 12.00
CA ALA A 37 1.59 8.53 11.79
C ALA A 37 1.70 8.15 10.30
N ALA A 38 1.15 8.97 9.41
CA ALA A 38 1.28 8.82 7.98
C ALA A 38 2.74 9.02 7.51
N GLY A 39 3.44 10.03 8.04
CA GLY A 39 4.86 10.28 7.79
C GLY A 39 5.73 9.08 8.14
N LEU A 40 5.55 8.49 9.32
CA LEU A 40 6.27 7.28 9.73
C LEU A 40 6.04 6.10 8.75
N CYS A 41 4.83 5.95 8.22
CA CYS A 41 4.53 4.93 7.22
C CYS A 41 5.14 5.28 5.86
N ALA A 42 5.12 6.55 5.45
CA ALA A 42 5.72 7.01 4.20
C ALA A 42 7.25 6.82 4.22
N ASP A 43 7.90 7.20 5.32
CA ASP A 43 9.34 7.07 5.51
C ASP A 43 9.77 5.60 5.45
N LEU A 44 9.06 4.71 6.15
CA LEU A 44 9.35 3.27 6.09
C LEU A 44 9.06 2.66 4.71
N LEU A 45 8.08 3.18 3.97
CA LEU A 45 7.80 2.75 2.60
C LEU A 45 8.91 3.21 1.63
N ALA A 46 9.51 4.37 1.88
CA ALA A 46 10.63 4.90 1.11
C ALA A 46 11.94 4.17 1.41
N ALA A 47 12.10 3.64 2.62
CA ALA A 47 13.36 3.09 3.12
C ALA A 47 13.90 1.91 2.28
N ASP A 48 15.19 2.01 1.96
CA ASP A 48 15.97 0.91 1.37
C ASP A 48 16.29 -0.14 2.42
N ASP A 49 16.71 0.29 3.62
CA ASP A 49 16.96 -0.57 4.77
C ASP A 49 15.90 -0.38 5.88
N PRO A 50 15.12 -1.42 6.22
CA PRO A 50 14.13 -1.33 7.30
C PRO A 50 14.73 -1.07 8.70
N HIS A 51 16.02 -1.31 8.92
CA HIS A 51 16.67 -1.11 10.23
C HIS A 51 16.76 0.37 10.61
N ASP A 52 16.85 1.27 9.63
CA ASP A 52 16.83 2.73 9.86
C ASP A 52 15.50 3.21 10.45
N HIS A 53 14.46 2.38 10.35
CA HIS A 53 13.11 2.65 10.83
C HIS A 53 12.62 1.57 11.81
N ALA A 54 13.55 0.99 12.59
CA ALA A 54 13.30 -0.15 13.48
C ALA A 54 12.08 0.04 14.40
N ALA A 55 11.89 1.24 14.98
CA ALA A 55 10.75 1.51 15.85
C ALA A 55 9.40 1.33 15.10
N THR A 56 9.30 1.87 13.88
CA THR A 56 8.12 1.74 13.03
C THR A 56 7.91 0.30 12.58
N VAL A 57 8.99 -0.41 12.21
CA VAL A 57 8.95 -1.84 11.85
C VAL A 57 8.42 -2.68 13.00
N LEU A 58 8.92 -2.49 14.21
CA LEU A 58 8.48 -3.20 15.40
C LEU A 58 7.02 -2.88 15.73
N PHE A 59 6.62 -1.62 15.62
CA PHE A 59 5.25 -1.20 15.91
C PHE A 59 4.25 -1.83 14.94
N LEU A 60 4.48 -1.71 13.63
CA LEU A 60 3.58 -2.21 12.59
C LEU A 60 3.63 -3.74 12.45
N GLY A 61 4.83 -4.33 12.49
CA GLY A 61 5.07 -5.75 12.25
C GLY A 61 4.94 -6.64 13.50
N GLY A 62 5.04 -6.07 14.71
CA GLY A 62 4.99 -6.84 15.96
C GLY A 62 6.04 -7.95 15.99
N PRO A 63 5.68 -9.20 16.37
CA PRO A 63 6.61 -10.32 16.37
C PRO A 63 7.28 -10.59 15.02
N ALA A 64 6.57 -10.37 13.90
CA ALA A 64 7.16 -10.53 12.56
C ALA A 64 8.16 -9.41 12.25
N GLY A 65 7.86 -8.17 12.66
CA GLY A 65 8.80 -7.05 12.54
C GLY A 65 10.05 -7.27 13.39
N ARG A 66 9.90 -7.85 14.58
CA ARG A 66 11.03 -8.24 15.42
C ARG A 66 11.92 -9.28 14.73
N SER A 67 11.34 -10.39 14.27
CA SER A 67 12.11 -11.44 13.59
C SER A 67 12.76 -10.94 12.28
N LEU A 68 12.12 -10.00 11.57
CA LEU A 68 12.72 -9.34 10.41
C LEU A 68 14.01 -8.62 10.78
N LEU A 69 14.01 -7.85 11.89
CA LEU A 69 15.18 -7.08 12.34
C LEU A 69 16.25 -7.92 13.06
N GLU A 70 15.85 -9.01 13.72
CA GLU A 70 16.77 -9.85 14.51
C GLU A 70 17.44 -10.94 13.67
N ASP A 71 16.67 -11.61 12.79
CA ASP A 71 17.14 -12.84 12.14
C ASP A 71 17.44 -12.66 10.65
N GLY A 72 16.90 -11.62 9.98
CA GLY A 72 17.06 -11.29 8.56
C GLY A 72 16.67 -12.37 7.54
N THR A 73 16.36 -13.59 7.99
CA THR A 73 16.28 -14.81 7.17
C THR A 73 14.87 -15.38 7.10
N SER A 74 14.03 -15.09 8.10
CA SER A 74 12.64 -15.59 8.17
C SER A 74 11.66 -14.74 7.37
N TRP A 75 12.00 -13.46 7.12
CA TRP A 75 11.12 -12.52 6.43
C TRP A 75 11.93 -11.75 5.38
N LYS A 76 11.40 -11.68 4.16
CA LYS A 76 11.97 -10.80 3.13
C LYS A 76 11.81 -9.34 3.57
N GLU A 77 12.87 -8.55 3.41
CA GLU A 77 12.94 -7.15 3.87
C GLU A 77 11.79 -6.27 3.35
N TRP A 78 11.32 -6.53 2.13
CA TRP A 78 10.18 -5.81 1.53
C TRP A 78 8.88 -5.91 2.35
N TRP A 79 8.76 -6.83 3.31
CA TRP A 79 7.60 -6.88 4.21
C TRP A 79 7.43 -5.62 5.05
N ALA A 80 8.53 -4.96 5.41
CA ALA A 80 8.48 -3.70 6.12
C ALA A 80 7.70 -2.64 5.29
N ARG A 81 8.01 -2.54 4.00
CA ARG A 81 7.30 -1.69 3.04
C ARG A 81 5.83 -2.10 2.87
N VAL A 82 5.51 -3.39 2.87
CA VAL A 82 4.10 -3.85 2.84
C VAL A 82 3.33 -3.41 4.08
N TRP A 83 3.92 -3.50 5.27
CA TRP A 83 3.27 -3.03 6.50
C TRP A 83 3.08 -1.52 6.50
N ALA A 84 4.08 -0.78 6.00
CA ALA A 84 4.06 0.66 5.85
C ALA A 84 2.94 1.12 4.89
N ALA A 85 2.91 0.58 3.67
CA ALA A 85 1.85 0.86 2.69
C ALA A 85 0.46 0.49 3.23
N ARG A 86 0.33 -0.63 3.97
CA ARG A 86 -0.94 -0.97 4.63
C ARG A 86 -1.36 0.05 5.69
N GLY A 87 -0.39 0.65 6.40
CA GLY A 87 -0.65 1.74 7.34
C GLY A 87 -1.34 2.93 6.68
N LEU A 88 -0.89 3.28 5.47
CA LEU A 88 -1.44 4.38 4.67
C LEU A 88 -2.89 4.17 4.19
N LEU A 89 -3.46 2.97 4.33
CA LEU A 89 -4.90 2.73 4.15
C LEU A 89 -5.74 3.31 5.31
N TYR A 90 -5.14 3.50 6.48
CA TYR A 90 -5.83 3.88 7.71
C TYR A 90 -5.44 5.27 8.20
N VAL A 91 -4.17 5.66 8.03
CA VAL A 91 -3.69 7.03 8.26
C VAL A 91 -3.30 7.68 6.93
N TRP A 92 -3.39 9.01 6.82
CA TRP A 92 -2.97 9.68 5.59
C TRP A 92 -2.46 11.10 5.78
N ASP A 93 -1.48 11.43 4.96
CA ASP A 93 -1.02 12.77 4.66
C ASP A 93 -0.70 12.81 3.16
N ASP A 94 -1.07 13.88 2.46
CA ASP A 94 -0.88 13.97 1.01
C ASP A 94 0.61 13.95 0.60
N ALA A 95 1.52 14.30 1.52
CA ALA A 95 2.95 14.15 1.30
C ALA A 95 3.40 12.68 1.13
N ALA A 96 2.57 11.70 1.52
CA ALA A 96 2.83 10.28 1.25
C ALA A 96 2.53 9.87 -0.20
N GLY A 97 1.81 10.70 -0.97
CA GLY A 97 1.42 10.41 -2.35
C GLY A 97 2.60 10.04 -3.26
N PRO A 98 3.68 10.86 -3.33
CA PRO A 98 4.83 10.58 -4.18
C PRO A 98 5.49 9.22 -3.93
N VAL A 99 5.71 8.83 -2.66
CA VAL A 99 6.32 7.53 -2.35
C VAL A 99 5.38 6.36 -2.66
N VAL A 100 4.06 6.53 -2.48
CA VAL A 100 3.09 5.49 -2.88
C VAL A 100 3.12 5.28 -4.38
N LEU A 101 3.20 6.36 -5.17
CA LEU A 101 3.27 6.29 -6.63
C LEU A 101 4.59 5.67 -7.10
N ASP A 102 5.72 6.04 -6.51
CA ASP A 102 7.02 5.43 -6.78
C ASP A 102 7.01 3.91 -6.53
N ARG A 103 6.48 3.50 -5.37
CA ARG A 103 6.42 2.09 -4.97
C ARG A 103 5.33 1.27 -5.67
N LEU A 104 4.63 1.83 -6.66
CA LEU A 104 3.83 1.04 -7.62
C LEU A 104 4.71 0.19 -8.55
N ASP A 105 5.99 0.55 -8.70
CA ASP A 105 7.00 -0.16 -9.50
C ASP A 105 8.00 -0.96 -8.65
N ASP A 106 7.67 -1.23 -7.39
CA ASP A 106 8.54 -2.03 -6.51
C ASP A 106 8.71 -3.48 -7.04
N ASP A 107 9.95 -3.96 -7.03
CA ASP A 107 10.32 -5.33 -7.44
C ASP A 107 9.50 -6.40 -6.71
N ALA A 108 9.14 -6.14 -5.45
CA ALA A 108 8.20 -6.97 -4.73
C ALA A 108 6.76 -6.60 -5.12
N TRP A 109 6.16 -7.43 -5.99
CA TRP A 109 4.75 -7.27 -6.42
C TRP A 109 3.75 -7.05 -5.27
N ARG A 110 4.06 -7.53 -4.06
CA ARG A 110 3.19 -7.34 -2.88
C ARG A 110 3.22 -5.91 -2.34
N VAL A 111 4.35 -5.22 -2.47
CA VAL A 111 4.46 -3.79 -2.18
C VAL A 111 3.64 -3.03 -3.23
N ALA A 112 3.90 -3.28 -4.52
CA ALA A 112 3.13 -2.68 -5.62
C ALA A 112 1.61 -2.92 -5.47
N GLU A 113 1.18 -4.15 -5.15
CA GLU A 113 -0.23 -4.47 -4.88
C GLU A 113 -0.81 -3.65 -3.72
N MET A 114 -0.04 -3.45 -2.65
CA MET A 114 -0.50 -2.66 -1.50
C MET A 114 -0.56 -1.17 -1.85
N CYS A 115 0.46 -0.63 -2.52
CA CYS A 115 0.47 0.74 -3.04
C CYS A 115 -0.69 0.98 -4.01
N LEU A 116 -1.08 -0.02 -4.79
CA LEU A 116 -2.26 0.06 -5.65
C LEU A 116 -3.56 0.18 -4.84
N LYS A 117 -3.70 -0.57 -3.74
CA LYS A 117 -4.85 -0.44 -2.83
C LYS A 117 -4.90 0.93 -2.17
N VAL A 118 -3.74 1.47 -1.77
CA VAL A 118 -3.65 2.83 -1.23
C VAL A 118 -4.06 3.83 -2.29
N SER A 119 -3.53 3.71 -3.50
CA SER A 119 -3.83 4.62 -4.62
C SER A 119 -5.33 4.67 -4.92
N VAL A 120 -6.02 3.52 -4.96
CA VAL A 120 -7.48 3.46 -5.11
C VAL A 120 -8.21 4.15 -3.95
N ARG A 121 -7.77 3.93 -2.71
CA ARG A 121 -8.41 4.48 -1.51
C ARG A 121 -8.22 6.00 -1.38
N ARG A 122 -7.12 6.52 -1.92
CA ARG A 122 -6.66 7.92 -1.83
C ARG A 122 -6.76 8.67 -3.16
N GLU A 123 -7.37 8.04 -4.17
CA GLU A 123 -7.61 8.61 -5.50
C GLU A 123 -6.33 9.07 -6.21
N LEU A 124 -5.23 8.33 -6.04
CA LEU A 124 -3.96 8.58 -6.72
C LEU A 124 -3.96 7.96 -8.14
N PRO A 125 -3.26 8.57 -9.11
CA PRO A 125 -3.17 8.06 -10.47
C PRO A 125 -2.37 6.75 -10.52
N CYS A 126 -3.05 5.64 -10.82
CA CYS A 126 -2.45 4.31 -10.77
C CYS A 126 -2.78 3.40 -11.96
N GLY A 127 -3.30 3.98 -13.04
CA GLY A 127 -3.76 3.23 -14.22
C GLY A 127 -2.69 2.29 -14.76
N ASP A 128 -1.51 2.83 -15.09
CA ASP A 128 -0.44 2.06 -15.73
C ASP A 128 0.05 0.91 -14.84
N ALA A 129 0.21 1.19 -13.54
CA ALA A 129 0.59 0.18 -12.57
C ALA A 129 -0.48 -0.92 -12.42
N ALA A 130 -1.75 -0.53 -12.42
CA ALA A 130 -2.85 -1.47 -12.42
C ALA A 130 -2.84 -2.32 -13.71
N ALA A 131 -2.56 -1.74 -14.87
CA ALA A 131 -2.46 -2.49 -16.13
C ALA A 131 -1.29 -3.48 -16.12
N ARG A 132 -0.15 -3.13 -15.53
CA ARG A 132 0.96 -4.09 -15.32
C ARG A 132 0.52 -5.27 -14.44
N LEU A 133 -0.09 -4.98 -13.29
CA LEU A 133 -0.55 -6.02 -12.35
C LEU A 133 -1.76 -6.84 -12.85
N ALA A 134 -2.48 -6.36 -13.87
CA ALA A 134 -3.54 -7.10 -14.53
C ALA A 134 -3.03 -8.36 -15.26
N ALA A 135 -1.73 -8.45 -15.56
CA ALA A 135 -1.11 -9.62 -16.20
C ALA A 135 -0.47 -10.59 -15.20
N HIS A 136 -0.62 -10.36 -13.88
CA HIS A 136 0.08 -11.16 -12.86
C HIS A 136 -0.46 -12.60 -12.75
N ASP A 137 0.41 -13.57 -12.43
CA ASP A 137 0.06 -15.00 -12.36
C ASP A 137 -1.06 -15.32 -11.34
N LEU A 138 -1.02 -14.64 -10.20
CA LEU A 138 -2.01 -14.81 -9.12
C LEU A 138 -3.35 -14.12 -9.44
N PRO A 139 -4.47 -14.85 -9.48
CA PRO A 139 -5.79 -14.28 -9.77
C PRO A 139 -6.19 -13.14 -8.82
N ARG A 140 -5.88 -13.26 -7.53
CA ARG A 140 -6.17 -12.20 -6.55
C ARG A 140 -5.49 -10.85 -6.86
N VAL A 141 -4.32 -10.89 -7.49
CA VAL A 141 -3.58 -9.68 -7.89
C VAL A 141 -4.25 -9.06 -9.11
N ARG A 142 -4.61 -9.88 -10.12
CA ARG A 142 -5.37 -9.42 -11.29
C ARG A 142 -6.74 -8.85 -10.90
N ALA A 143 -7.45 -9.44 -9.94
CA ALA A 143 -8.71 -8.91 -9.43
C ALA A 143 -8.52 -7.57 -8.71
N THR A 144 -7.40 -7.37 -8.02
CA THR A 144 -7.05 -6.07 -7.41
C THR A 144 -6.76 -5.03 -8.50
N ALA A 145 -5.98 -5.41 -9.51
CA ALA A 145 -5.70 -4.59 -10.68
C ALA A 145 -6.97 -4.16 -11.42
N ALA A 146 -7.89 -5.08 -11.69
CA ALA A 146 -9.19 -4.75 -12.29
C ALA A 146 -9.94 -3.67 -11.50
N ARG A 147 -10.03 -3.81 -10.17
CA ARG A 147 -10.70 -2.81 -9.32
C ARG A 147 -10.02 -1.45 -9.38
N ALA A 148 -8.69 -1.44 -9.45
CA ALA A 148 -7.91 -0.22 -9.57
C ALA A 148 -8.10 0.44 -10.93
N LEU A 149 -8.06 -0.30 -12.03
CA LEU A 149 -8.36 0.22 -13.38
C LEU A 149 -9.74 0.88 -13.43
N GLY A 150 -10.76 0.29 -12.79
CA GLY A 150 -12.08 0.92 -12.69
C GLY A 150 -12.13 2.24 -11.92
N THR A 151 -11.10 2.56 -11.14
CA THR A 151 -11.06 3.76 -10.26
C THR A 151 -10.03 4.79 -10.72
N CYS A 152 -8.89 4.36 -11.26
CA CYS A 152 -7.78 5.24 -11.65
C CYS A 152 -7.36 5.06 -13.11
N GLY A 153 -7.99 4.15 -13.87
CA GLY A 153 -7.76 4.01 -15.30
C GLY A 153 -8.48 5.07 -16.12
N ASP A 154 -7.99 5.26 -17.34
CA ASP A 154 -8.53 6.14 -18.37
C ASP A 154 -8.82 5.36 -19.68
N SER A 155 -8.98 6.05 -20.80
CA SER A 155 -9.29 5.44 -22.09
C SER A 155 -8.22 4.46 -22.59
N GLU A 156 -6.94 4.67 -22.25
CA GLU A 156 -5.83 3.80 -22.64
C GLU A 156 -5.92 2.42 -21.94
N HIS A 157 -6.60 2.40 -20.78
CA HIS A 157 -6.73 1.24 -19.92
C HIS A 157 -7.91 0.32 -20.27
N VAL A 158 -8.83 0.77 -21.15
CA VAL A 158 -10.04 0.03 -21.53
C VAL A 158 -9.70 -1.35 -22.11
N ALA A 159 -8.64 -1.43 -22.92
CA ALA A 159 -8.20 -2.70 -23.50
C ALA A 159 -7.72 -3.70 -22.43
N ALA A 160 -7.06 -3.23 -21.37
CA ALA A 160 -6.64 -4.08 -20.26
C ALA A 160 -7.86 -4.66 -19.52
N VAL A 161 -8.87 -3.83 -19.24
CA VAL A 161 -10.11 -4.29 -18.59
C VAL A 161 -10.87 -5.29 -19.44
N ARG A 162 -10.96 -5.05 -20.77
CA ARG A 162 -11.63 -6.00 -21.70
C ARG A 162 -11.00 -7.39 -21.66
N ARG A 163 -9.67 -7.49 -21.62
CA ARG A 163 -8.98 -8.80 -21.49
C ARG A 163 -9.36 -9.52 -20.20
N LEU A 164 -9.52 -8.79 -19.09
CA LEU A 164 -9.88 -9.39 -17.79
C LEU A 164 -11.32 -9.90 -17.73
N LEU A 165 -12.21 -9.49 -18.65
CA LEU A 165 -13.57 -10.06 -18.76
C LEU A 165 -13.53 -11.52 -19.22
N GLU A 166 -12.46 -11.92 -19.90
CA GLU A 166 -12.23 -13.28 -20.41
C GLU A 166 -11.30 -14.09 -19.49
N ASP A 167 -10.95 -13.55 -18.31
CA ASP A 167 -10.03 -14.21 -17.38
C ASP A 167 -10.56 -15.60 -16.96
N PRO A 168 -9.70 -16.63 -16.81
CA PRO A 168 -10.14 -17.94 -16.34
C PRO A 168 -10.77 -17.91 -14.93
N ASP A 169 -10.37 -16.97 -14.08
CA ASP A 169 -10.85 -16.85 -12.71
C ASP A 169 -12.13 -16.00 -12.61
N ALA A 170 -13.14 -16.53 -11.92
CA ALA A 170 -14.45 -15.88 -11.82
C ALA A 170 -14.45 -14.59 -11.00
N ASP A 171 -13.58 -14.48 -9.99
CA ASP A 171 -13.46 -13.26 -9.19
C ASP A 171 -12.81 -12.15 -10.00
N VAL A 172 -11.86 -12.50 -10.87
CA VAL A 172 -11.24 -11.55 -11.81
C VAL A 172 -12.28 -11.04 -12.81
N ARG A 173 -13.05 -11.93 -13.45
CA ARG A 173 -14.12 -11.51 -14.37
C ARG A 173 -15.15 -10.60 -13.71
N THR A 174 -15.55 -10.93 -12.47
CA THR A 174 -16.49 -10.10 -11.69
C THR A 174 -15.92 -8.71 -11.39
N ALA A 175 -14.63 -8.64 -11.05
CA ALA A 175 -13.95 -7.37 -10.82
C ALA A 175 -13.82 -6.56 -12.12
N ALA A 176 -13.54 -7.21 -13.25
CA ALA A 176 -13.41 -6.60 -14.57
C ALA A 176 -14.73 -6.03 -15.08
N ALA A 177 -15.85 -6.74 -14.93
CA ALA A 177 -17.17 -6.23 -15.31
C ALA A 177 -17.51 -4.93 -14.55
N ARG A 178 -17.28 -4.93 -13.23
CA ARG A 178 -17.45 -3.72 -12.41
C ARG A 178 -16.51 -2.59 -12.80
N ALA A 179 -15.28 -2.92 -13.22
CA ALA A 179 -14.32 -1.93 -13.68
C ALA A 179 -14.74 -1.32 -15.02
N GLN A 180 -15.25 -2.14 -15.93
CA GLN A 180 -15.77 -1.70 -17.22
C GLN A 180 -16.94 -0.73 -17.05
N ASP A 181 -17.93 -1.09 -16.22
CA ASP A 181 -19.08 -0.22 -15.95
C ASP A 181 -18.65 1.14 -15.39
N ARG A 182 -17.69 1.15 -14.45
CA ARG A 182 -17.16 2.39 -13.88
C ARG A 182 -16.39 3.23 -14.88
N LEU A 183 -15.54 2.61 -15.71
CA LEU A 183 -14.82 3.33 -16.76
C LEU A 183 -15.78 3.93 -17.76
N ALA A 184 -16.79 3.18 -18.20
CA ALA A 184 -17.80 3.67 -19.14
C ALA A 184 -18.54 4.89 -18.56
N GLN A 185 -18.95 4.83 -17.29
CA GLN A 185 -19.60 5.96 -16.62
C GLN A 185 -18.70 7.18 -16.42
N ARG A 186 -17.40 6.97 -16.18
CA ARG A 186 -16.45 8.06 -15.90
C ARG A 186 -15.91 8.73 -17.16
N LEU A 187 -15.87 7.99 -18.27
CA LEU A 187 -15.22 8.40 -19.51
C LEU A 187 -16.21 8.59 -20.67
N ASP A 188 -17.51 8.47 -20.40
CA ASP A 188 -18.61 8.56 -21.38
C ASP A 188 -18.38 7.67 -22.62
N LEU A 189 -18.01 6.40 -22.39
CA LEU A 189 -17.71 5.39 -23.43
C LEU A 189 -18.93 4.60 -23.92
#